data_AF-A0A392P7L6-F1
#
_entry.id   AF-A0A392P7L6-F1
#
_cell.length_a   1.000
_cell.length_b   1.000
_cell.length_c   1.000
_cell.angle_alpha   90.00
_cell.angle_beta   90.00
_cell.angle_gamma   90.00
#
_symmetry.space_group_name_H-M   'P 1'
#
loop_
_entity.id
_entity.type
_entity.pdbx_description
1 polymer ?
#
loop_
_entity_poly.entity_id
_entity_poly.type
_entity_poly.pdbx_seq_one_letter_code
_entity_poly.pdbx_strand_id
1 'polypeptide(L)'
;MTIAFLRNARNSEETLRREAIERTDLSHLKDSSRLISVDTHPETIYQVKSTGAVVSLNSAVGLVHFYCSQLPSDRYSILRPEFIMEKHENPGAPTEYSCRLQLP
;
A
#
# COMPACT_ATOMS: atom_id res chain seq x y z
N MET A 1 -25.93 13.09 -25.70
CA MET A 1 -25.39 13.05 -24.32
C MET A 1 -26.01 14.21 -23.57
N THR A 2 -26.91 13.95 -22.61
CA THR A 2 -27.71 15.01 -21.97
C THR A 2 -26.91 15.75 -20.90
N ILE A 3 -27.14 17.07 -20.77
CA ILE A 3 -26.43 17.96 -19.82
C ILE A 3 -26.52 17.46 -18.37
N ALA A 4 -27.62 16.79 -18.02
CA ALA A 4 -27.83 16.16 -16.72
C ALA A 4 -26.81 15.04 -16.42
N PHE A 5 -26.44 14.23 -17.42
CA PHE A 5 -25.47 13.15 -17.24
C PHE A 5 -24.07 13.68 -16.94
N LEU A 6 -23.63 14.71 -17.67
CA LEU A 6 -22.33 15.34 -17.44
C LEU A 6 -22.26 16.01 -16.06
N ARG A 7 -23.33 16.67 -15.64
CA ARG A 7 -23.43 17.23 -14.28
C ARG A 7 -23.38 16.15 -13.21
N ASN A 8 -24.13 15.06 -13.39
CA ASN A 8 -24.14 13.96 -12.44
C ASN A 8 -22.78 13.26 -12.33
N ALA A 9 -22.10 13.04 -13.47
CA ALA A 9 -20.76 12.47 -13.49
C ALA A 9 -19.75 13.35 -12.74
N ARG A 10 -19.79 14.67 -12.97
CA ARG A 10 -18.91 15.62 -12.28
C ARG A 10 -19.21 15.69 -10.78
N ASN A 11 -20.47 15.66 -10.39
CA ASN A 11 -20.87 15.64 -8.98
C ASN A 11 -20.41 14.34 -8.29
N SER A 12 -20.51 13.20 -8.97
CA SER A 12 -20.04 11.90 -8.46
C SER A 12 -18.52 11.91 -8.25
N GLU A 13 -17.75 12.44 -9.22
CA GLU A 13 -16.29 12.59 -9.10
C GLU A 13 -15.90 13.48 -7.91
N GLU A 14 -16.58 14.62 -7.72
CA GLU A 14 -16.28 15.55 -6.64
C GLU A 14 -16.59 14.95 -5.26
N THR A 15 -17.70 14.22 -5.14
CA THR A 15 -18.04 13.48 -3.92
C THR A 15 -16.99 12.41 -3.61
N LEU A 16 -16.62 11.58 -4.59
CA LEU A 16 -15.62 10.52 -4.40
C LEU A 16 -14.26 11.10 -3.99
N ARG A 17 -13.84 12.22 -4.58
CA ARG A 17 -12.62 12.91 -4.16
C ARG A 17 -12.69 13.40 -2.72
N ARG A 18 -13.79 14.02 -2.31
CA ARG A 18 -13.97 14.49 -0.92
C ARG A 18 -13.94 13.33 0.06
N GLU A 19 -14.68 12.26 -0.20
CA GLU A 19 -14.74 11.10 0.69
C GLU A 19 -13.38 10.41 0.83
N ALA A 20 -12.61 10.31 -0.26
CA ALA A 20 -11.26 9.74 -0.21
C ALA A 20 -10.30 10.61 0.63
N ILE A 21 -10.38 11.94 0.48
CA ILE A 21 -9.58 12.87 1.28
C ILE A 21 -9.96 12.79 2.76
N GLU A 22 -11.26 12.81 3.08
CA GLU A 22 -11.75 12.73 4.47
C GLU A 22 -11.34 11.42 5.15
N ARG A 23 -11.45 10.28 4.45
CA ARG A 23 -10.99 8.98 4.98
C ARG A 23 -9.48 8.89 5.16
N THR A 24 -8.71 9.69 4.43
CA THR A 24 -7.24 9.73 4.51
C THR A 24 -6.76 10.91 5.37
N ASP A 25 -7.66 11.76 5.85
CA ASP A 25 -7.29 12.95 6.62
C ASP A 25 -6.92 12.56 8.06
N LEU A 26 -5.63 12.67 8.33
CA LEU A 26 -5.05 12.42 9.64
C LEU A 26 -4.91 13.72 10.45
N SER A 27 -5.50 14.84 10.01
CA SER A 27 -5.41 16.14 10.69
C SER A 27 -5.99 16.14 12.11
N HIS A 28 -6.91 15.23 12.44
CA HIS A 28 -7.42 15.00 13.79
C HIS A 28 -6.37 14.45 14.77
N LEU A 29 -5.23 13.93 14.29
CA LEU A 29 -4.14 13.41 15.11
C LEU A 29 -3.11 14.48 15.52
N LYS A 30 -3.45 15.77 15.46
CA LYS A 30 -2.50 16.87 15.70
C LYS A 30 -1.93 16.96 17.14
N ASP A 31 -2.56 16.32 18.11
CA ASP A 31 -2.01 16.12 19.46
C ASP A 31 -1.18 14.83 19.62
N SER A 32 -0.94 14.16 18.50
CA SER A 32 -0.22 12.90 18.44
C SER A 32 1.20 13.03 17.94
N SER A 33 1.90 14.04 18.44
CA SER A 33 3.35 14.01 18.55
C SER A 33 3.85 12.76 19.32
N ARG A 34 2.94 12.03 19.99
CA ARG A 34 3.16 10.72 20.62
C ARG A 34 2.71 9.49 19.80
N LEU A 35 1.94 9.60 18.71
CA LEU A 35 1.73 8.47 17.77
C LEU A 35 2.69 8.53 16.56
N ILE A 36 3.41 9.65 16.42
CA ILE A 36 4.70 9.70 15.71
C ILE A 36 5.86 9.47 16.70
N SER A 37 5.63 8.76 17.81
CA SER A 37 6.55 7.66 18.09
C SER A 37 6.21 6.58 17.06
N VAL A 38 6.53 6.86 15.80
CA VAL A 38 6.96 5.80 14.90
C VAL A 38 7.95 5.05 15.76
N ASP A 39 7.60 3.83 16.17
CA ASP A 39 8.56 2.95 16.81
C ASP A 39 9.70 2.88 15.82
N THR A 40 10.71 3.72 16.07
CA THR A 40 11.90 3.86 15.25
C THR A 40 12.79 2.73 15.67
N HIS A 41 12.21 1.53 15.81
CA HIS A 41 12.93 0.31 15.72
C HIS A 41 13.42 0.27 14.29
N PRO A 42 14.75 0.39 14.07
CA PRO A 42 15.32 0.40 12.74
C PRO A 42 14.97 -0.87 11.93
N GLU A 43 14.44 -1.90 12.59
CA GLU A 43 13.96 -3.15 11.98
C GLU A 43 12.57 -3.05 11.33
N THR A 44 11.75 -2.03 11.64
CA THR A 44 10.36 -1.92 11.14
C THR A 44 10.21 -1.01 9.92
N ILE A 45 11.30 -0.33 9.55
CA ILE A 45 11.30 0.74 8.55
C ILE A 45 12.51 0.58 7.64
N TYR A 46 12.25 0.44 6.34
CA TYR A 46 13.27 0.35 5.30
C TYR A 46 13.34 1.65 4.50
N GLN A 47 14.50 2.32 4.52
CA GLN A 47 14.75 3.48 3.67
C GLN A 47 15.40 3.05 2.35
N VAL A 48 14.75 3.38 1.24
CA VAL A 48 15.25 3.12 -0.10
C VAL A 48 16.41 4.08 -0.38
N LYS A 49 17.63 3.54 -0.50
CA LYS A 49 18.85 4.36 -0.65
C LYS A 49 18.85 5.27 -1.87
N SER A 50 18.20 4.86 -2.96
CA SER A 50 18.20 5.62 -4.23
C SER A 50 17.24 6.82 -4.23
N THR A 51 16.10 6.72 -3.54
CA THR A 51 15.05 7.75 -3.56
C THR A 51 14.87 8.46 -2.23
N GLY A 52 15.45 7.94 -1.15
CA GLY A 52 15.22 8.41 0.21
C GLY A 52 13.83 8.09 0.75
N ALA A 53 12.99 7.37 -0.02
CA ALA A 53 11.65 6.97 0.40
C ALA A 53 11.71 6.02 1.59
N VAL A 54 10.76 6.18 2.51
CA VAL A 54 10.67 5.41 3.75
C VAL A 54 9.52 4.41 3.63
N VAL A 55 9.80 3.13 3.82
CA VAL A 55 8.83 2.03 3.73
C VAL A 55 8.66 1.39 5.09
N SER A 56 7.47 1.47 5.65
CA SER A 56 7.08 0.72 6.86
C SER A 56 6.35 -0.58 6.51
N LEU A 57 6.23 -1.49 7.48
CA LEU A 57 5.42 -2.71 7.36
C LEU A 57 3.97 -2.42 6.88
N ASN A 58 3.38 -1.29 7.29
CA ASN A 58 2.01 -0.92 6.90
C ASN A 58 1.91 -0.45 5.44
N SER A 59 3.00 0.11 4.90
CA SER A 59 3.03 0.65 3.53
C SER A 59 3.59 -0.34 2.49
N ALA A 60 4.36 -1.33 2.93
CA ALA A 60 5.15 -2.20 2.07
C ALA A 60 4.30 -2.95 1.03
N VAL A 61 3.20 -3.57 1.47
CA VAL A 61 2.32 -4.36 0.57
C VAL A 61 1.72 -3.47 -0.51
N GLY A 62 1.24 -2.28 -0.15
CA GLY A 62 0.67 -1.33 -1.12
C GLY A 62 1.68 -0.85 -2.15
N LEU A 63 2.93 -0.59 -1.72
CA LEU A 63 4.01 -0.18 -2.62
C LEU A 63 4.41 -1.28 -3.61
N VAL A 64 4.41 -2.55 -3.17
CA VAL A 64 4.65 -3.70 -4.08
C VAL A 64 3.56 -3.77 -5.15
N HIS A 65 2.29 -3.66 -4.76
CA HIS A 65 1.18 -3.60 -5.73
C HIS A 65 1.32 -2.43 -6.70
N PHE A 66 1.66 -1.24 -6.21
CA PHE A 66 1.88 -0.06 -7.04
C PHE A 66 3.00 -0.31 -8.04
N TYR A 67 4.16 -0.79 -7.59
CA TYR A 67 5.29 -1.05 -8.47
C TYR A 67 4.96 -2.08 -9.56
N CYS A 68 4.33 -3.21 -9.20
CA CYS A 68 3.95 -4.23 -10.16
C CYS A 68 2.99 -3.71 -11.24
N SER A 69 2.14 -2.73 -10.92
CA SER A 69 1.26 -2.07 -11.90
C SER A 69 1.98 -1.15 -12.89
N GLN A 70 3.20 -0.70 -12.56
CA GLN A 70 4.01 0.18 -13.43
C GLN A 70 4.94 -0.61 -14.36
N LEU A 71 5.01 -1.94 -14.20
CA LEU A 71 5.82 -2.78 -15.06
C LEU A 71 5.22 -2.85 -16.47
N PRO A 72 6.05 -2.97 -17.52
CA PRO A 72 5.56 -3.16 -18.87
C PRO A 72 4.71 -4.44 -18.94
N SER A 73 3.43 -4.30 -19.32
CA SER A 73 2.51 -5.42 -19.52
C SER A 73 2.03 -5.47 -20.96
N ASP A 74 1.78 -6.65 -21.50
CA ASP A 74 1.07 -6.80 -22.76
C ASP A 74 -0.47 -6.81 -22.54
N ARG A 75 -1.25 -6.97 -23.63
CA ARG A 75 -2.72 -6.97 -23.57
C ARG A 75 -3.31 -8.25 -22.92
N TYR A 76 -2.47 -9.22 -22.63
CA TYR A 76 -2.84 -10.52 -22.07
C TYR A 76 -2.31 -10.71 -20.64
N SER A 77 -1.46 -9.80 -20.17
CA SER A 77 -0.80 -9.87 -18.87
C SER A 77 -1.52 -9.01 -17.83
N ILE A 78 -1.90 -9.62 -16.72
CA ILE A 78 -2.39 -8.92 -15.53
C ILE A 78 -1.28 -9.02 -14.47
N LEU A 79 -0.50 -7.95 -14.31
CA LEU A 79 0.62 -7.91 -13.36
C LEU A 79 0.12 -7.70 -11.92
N ARG A 80 -0.53 -8.73 -11.39
CA ARG A 80 -1.00 -8.78 -10.01
C ARG A 80 -0.02 -9.60 -9.19
N PRO A 81 0.69 -9.02 -8.20
CA PRO A 81 1.60 -9.80 -7.39
C PRO A 81 0.83 -10.81 -6.54
N GLU A 82 1.37 -12.03 -6.49
CA GLU A 82 0.94 -13.08 -5.60
C GLU A 82 1.99 -13.28 -4.50
N PHE A 83 1.50 -13.46 -3.27
CA PHE A 83 2.33 -13.64 -2.08
C PHE A 83 2.12 -15.06 -1.56
N ILE A 84 3.15 -15.88 -1.64
CA ILE A 84 3.15 -17.25 -1.14
C ILE A 84 3.87 -17.27 0.19
N MET A 85 3.12 -17.48 1.27
CA MET A 85 3.66 -17.59 2.63
C MET A 85 3.89 -19.07 2.95
N GLU A 86 5.12 -19.43 3.27
CA GLU A 86 5.50 -20.77 3.74
C GLU A 86 5.87 -20.69 5.22
N LYS A 87 5.25 -21.57 6.02
CA LYS A 87 5.55 -21.71 7.45
C LYS A 87 6.60 -22.81 7.62
N HIS A 88 7.67 -22.50 8.33
CA HIS A 88 8.74 -23.43 8.68
C HIS A 88 8.58 -23.84 10.13
N GLU A 89 8.16 -25.08 10.35
CA GLU A 89 8.06 -25.68 11.68
C GLU A 89 9.28 -26.56 11.93
N ASN A 90 10.13 -26.13 12.85
CA ASN A 90 11.30 -26.89 13.29
C ASN A 90 11.08 -27.32 14.74
N PRO A 91 11.10 -28.63 15.06
CA PRO A 91 10.90 -29.10 16.42
C PRO A 91 11.99 -28.54 17.34
N GLY A 92 11.59 -27.67 18.28
CA GLY A 92 12.47 -27.02 19.26
C GLY A 92 12.94 -25.60 18.90
N ALA A 93 12.55 -25.05 17.75
CA ALA A 93 12.87 -23.67 17.34
C ALA A 93 11.59 -22.81 17.24
N PRO A 94 11.70 -21.47 17.27
CA PRO A 94 10.57 -20.59 16.97
C PRO A 94 10.07 -20.81 15.54
N THR A 95 8.76 -20.68 15.35
CA THR A 95 8.12 -20.73 14.03
C THR A 95 8.69 -19.62 13.14
N GLU A 96 9.22 -20.01 11.99
CA GLU A 96 9.72 -19.08 10.99
C GLU A 96 8.78 -19.03 9.79
N TYR A 97 8.73 -17.89 9.09
CA TYR A 97 7.92 -17.70 7.91
C TYR A 97 8.80 -17.17 6.78
N SER A 98 8.65 -17.74 5.57
CA SER A 98 9.21 -17.17 4.36
C SER A 98 8.10 -16.71 3.42
N CYS A 99 8.28 -15.53 2.81
CA CYS A 99 7.37 -15.02 1.79
C CYS A 99 8.07 -15.04 0.43
N ARG A 100 7.44 -15.66 -0.57
CA ARG A 100 7.85 -15.54 -1.98
C ARG A 100 6.84 -14.65 -2.71
N LEU A 101 7.38 -13.69 -3.46
CA LEU A 101 6.62 -12.84 -4.38
C LEU A 101 6.72 -13.42 -5.79
N GLN A 102 5.60 -13.57 -6.49
CA GLN A 102 5.56 -13.92 -7.91
C GLN A 102 4.59 -13.05 -8.70
N LEU A 103 4.84 -12.91 -10.00
CA LEU A 103 3.89 -12.35 -10.97
C LEU A 103 3.40 -13.49 -11.87
N PRO A 104 2.12 -13.47 -12.28
CA PRO A 104 1.55 -14.50 -13.15
C PRO A 104 2.10 -14.46 -14.58
#